data_AF-A0AAF0EKV6-F1
#
_entry.id   AF-A0AAF0EKV6-F1
#
_cell.length_a   1.000
_cell.length_b   1.000
_cell.length_c   1.000
_cell.angle_alpha   90.00
_cell.angle_beta   90.00
_cell.angle_gamma   90.00
#
_symmetry.space_group_name_H-M   'P 1'
#
loop_
_entity.id
_entity.type
_entity.pdbx_description
1 polymer ?
#
loop_
_entity_poly.entity_id
_entity_poly.type
_entity_poly.pdbx_seq_one_letter_code
_entity_poly.pdbx_strand_id
1 'polypeptide(L)'
;MEEGPTLVRSIFGVDPLDEFSVFVSDWIMERTQGLDHVEIEAKVGTLIDRQTNMRLQLPVLTETAIDARALGVRFESNMPMKQHRSFNQLLNELVHYSSGMEGARRVFYKHVHETDSFHDEVLPTGEHVHLRVTRDSKTQQIKPGGVVAKKRIDDLNVFCPMRMYDFRISISTETPMPPPPENSVPTFVREKDRLSYSLQDFQVDLTQVMLPHREQEPIHELEVEIKQADELVRWAQYTRNSSETREEWTQLEDHVLVLLNNIRLLIRNASYQGAAQDA
;
A
#
# COMPACT_ATOMS: atom_id res chain seq x y z
N MET A 1 3.56 -6.29 -41.44
CA MET A 1 3.84 -7.51 -40.64
C MET A 1 2.50 -8.19 -40.47
N GLU A 2 2.34 -9.41 -41.00
CA GLU A 2 1.16 -10.22 -40.69
C GLU A 2 1.21 -10.58 -39.21
N GLU A 3 0.10 -10.36 -38.49
CA GLU A 3 -0.04 -10.84 -37.11
C GLU A 3 0.03 -12.37 -37.12
N GLY A 4 0.89 -12.93 -36.26
CA GLY A 4 1.02 -14.38 -36.11
C GLY A 4 -0.29 -15.03 -35.64
N PRO A 5 -0.42 -16.36 -35.75
CA PRO A 5 -1.64 -17.06 -35.34
C PRO A 5 -1.93 -16.86 -33.84
N THR A 6 -3.19 -16.59 -33.51
CA THR A 6 -3.66 -16.52 -32.13
C THR A 6 -3.50 -17.89 -31.47
N LEU A 7 -2.72 -17.94 -30.39
CA LEU A 7 -2.54 -19.16 -29.59
C LEU A 7 -3.65 -19.29 -28.55
N VAL A 8 -4.13 -20.52 -28.34
CA VAL A 8 -4.92 -20.85 -27.14
C VAL A 8 -4.00 -20.82 -25.92
N ARG A 9 -4.47 -20.25 -24.80
CA ARG A 9 -3.62 -19.97 -23.63
C ARG A 9 -3.25 -21.21 -22.81
N SER A 10 -3.97 -22.32 -22.98
CA SER A 10 -3.61 -23.65 -22.47
C SER A 10 -4.28 -24.78 -23.27
N ILE A 11 -3.85 -26.02 -23.06
CA ILE A 11 -4.51 -27.22 -23.60
C ILE A 11 -5.93 -27.45 -23.04
N PHE A 12 -6.24 -26.81 -21.91
CA PHE A 12 -7.54 -26.88 -21.25
C PHE A 12 -8.49 -25.76 -21.71
N GLY A 13 -8.01 -24.84 -22.57
CA GLY A 13 -8.80 -23.70 -23.04
C GLY A 13 -9.00 -22.59 -22.01
N VAL A 14 -8.31 -22.66 -20.85
CA VAL A 14 -8.41 -21.71 -19.74
C VAL A 14 -7.03 -21.32 -19.21
N ASP A 15 -6.89 -20.14 -18.62
CA ASP A 15 -5.67 -19.77 -17.90
C ASP A 15 -5.63 -20.40 -16.50
N PRO A 16 -4.47 -20.88 -16.01
CA PRO A 16 -4.33 -21.23 -14.61
C PRO A 16 -4.47 -19.98 -13.74
N LEU A 17 -4.91 -20.17 -12.51
CA LEU A 17 -4.89 -19.10 -11.52
C LEU A 17 -3.45 -18.70 -11.20
N ASP A 18 -3.21 -17.40 -11.00
CA ASP A 18 -1.91 -16.91 -10.55
C ASP A 18 -1.69 -17.32 -9.09
N GLU A 19 -0.83 -18.32 -8.86
CA GLU A 19 -0.56 -18.88 -7.53
C GLU A 19 -0.17 -17.82 -6.51
N PHE A 20 0.57 -16.79 -6.94
CA PHE A 20 0.98 -15.70 -6.06
C PHE A 20 -0.22 -14.85 -5.62
N SER A 21 -1.10 -14.46 -6.54
CA SER A 21 -2.32 -13.71 -6.23
C SER A 21 -3.27 -14.51 -5.35
N VAL A 22 -3.42 -15.82 -5.61
CA VAL A 22 -4.21 -16.71 -4.76
C VAL A 22 -3.61 -16.78 -3.35
N PHE A 23 -2.29 -16.98 -3.23
CA PHE A 23 -1.60 -17.00 -1.94
C PHE A 23 -1.80 -15.71 -1.14
N VAL A 24 -1.64 -14.55 -1.78
CA VAL A 24 -1.86 -13.25 -1.13
C VAL A 24 -3.33 -13.08 -0.71
N SER A 25 -4.27 -13.51 -1.55
CA SER A 25 -5.71 -13.43 -1.25
C SER A 25 -6.09 -14.31 -0.06
N ASP A 26 -5.61 -15.55 -0.04
CA ASP A 26 -5.80 -16.47 1.08
C ASP A 26 -5.22 -15.89 2.38
N TRP A 27 -4.00 -15.35 2.32
CA TRP A 27 -3.36 -14.69 3.46
C TRP A 27 -4.18 -13.49 3.97
N ILE A 28 -4.69 -12.63 3.07
CA ILE A 28 -5.55 -11.50 3.46
C ILE A 28 -6.79 -12.00 4.19
N MET A 29 -7.51 -12.95 3.62
CA MET A 29 -8.74 -13.44 4.22
C MET A 29 -8.52 -14.08 5.59
N GLU A 30 -7.48 -14.91 5.72
CA GLU A 30 -7.16 -15.59 6.99
C GLU A 30 -6.89 -14.57 8.09
N ARG A 31 -6.24 -13.44 7.76
CA ARG A 31 -5.89 -12.37 8.71
C ARG A 31 -7.02 -11.40 9.00
N THR A 32 -8.03 -11.35 8.14
CA THR A 32 -9.13 -10.38 8.24
C THR A 32 -10.44 -11.03 8.70
N GLN A 33 -10.43 -12.33 9.02
CA GLN A 33 -11.61 -13.04 9.52
C GLN A 33 -12.15 -12.39 10.80
N GLY A 34 -13.39 -11.92 10.74
CA GLY A 34 -14.08 -11.29 11.88
C GLY A 34 -13.53 -9.93 12.28
N LEU A 35 -12.72 -9.29 11.44
CA LEU A 35 -12.26 -7.91 11.65
C LEU A 35 -13.17 -6.93 10.92
N ASP A 36 -13.25 -5.73 11.50
CA ASP A 36 -13.93 -4.57 10.92
C ASP A 36 -12.93 -3.41 10.75
N HIS A 37 -13.27 -2.47 9.88
CA HIS A 37 -12.44 -1.30 9.55
C HIS A 37 -11.07 -1.69 9.01
N VAL A 38 -11.04 -2.72 8.17
CA VAL A 38 -9.83 -3.24 7.55
C VAL A 38 -9.28 -2.25 6.51
N GLU A 39 -7.98 -2.02 6.58
CA GLU A 39 -7.17 -1.30 5.59
C GLU A 39 -6.12 -2.27 5.02
N ILE A 40 -6.00 -2.30 3.68
CA ILE A 40 -5.01 -3.09 2.96
C ILE A 40 -4.19 -2.15 2.08
N GLU A 41 -2.88 -2.09 2.34
CA GLU A 41 -1.95 -1.20 1.63
C GLU A 41 -0.67 -1.96 1.24
N ALA A 42 -0.17 -1.71 0.03
CA ALA A 42 1.14 -2.17 -0.43
C ALA A 42 2.12 -0.99 -0.45
N LYS A 43 3.23 -1.09 0.29
CA LYS A 43 4.27 -0.04 0.35
C LYS A 43 5.50 -0.43 -0.44
N VAL A 44 6.06 0.52 -1.17
CA VAL A 44 7.36 0.38 -1.85
C VAL A 44 8.48 0.70 -0.88
N GLY A 45 9.52 -0.13 -0.85
CA GLY A 45 10.65 0.06 0.05
C GLY A 45 11.77 -0.94 -0.21
N THR A 46 12.61 -1.18 0.79
CA THR A 46 13.67 -2.20 0.69
C THR A 46 13.66 -3.12 1.89
N LEU A 47 13.96 -4.39 1.66
CA LEU A 47 14.14 -5.38 2.71
C LEU A 47 15.61 -5.36 3.12
N ILE A 48 15.88 -5.00 4.37
CA ILE A 48 17.23 -4.88 4.92
C ILE A 48 17.48 -6.00 5.91
N ASP A 49 18.55 -6.76 5.68
CA ASP A 49 19.06 -7.73 6.64
C ASP A 49 19.61 -6.99 7.87
N ARG A 50 19.12 -7.33 9.06
CA ARG A 50 19.51 -6.67 10.31
C ARG A 50 20.96 -6.93 10.71
N GLN A 51 21.57 -8.02 10.27
CA GLN A 51 22.95 -8.35 10.60
C GLN A 51 23.93 -7.55 9.75
N THR A 52 23.70 -7.50 8.45
CA THR A 52 24.61 -6.83 7.50
C THR A 52 24.27 -5.37 7.27
N ASN A 53 23.06 -4.93 7.63
CA ASN A 53 22.52 -3.61 7.34
C ASN A 53 22.47 -3.29 5.83
N MET A 54 22.47 -4.33 5.00
CA MET A 54 22.43 -4.25 3.54
C MET A 54 21.08 -4.77 3.04
N ARG A 55 20.70 -4.39 1.82
CA ARG A 55 19.53 -4.97 1.16
C ARG A 55 19.70 -6.49 1.08
N LEU A 56 18.66 -7.20 1.52
CA LEU A 56 18.56 -8.65 1.57
C LEU A 56 19.04 -9.28 0.25
N GLN A 57 19.80 -10.36 0.37
CA GLN A 57 20.21 -11.20 -0.75
C GLN A 57 19.76 -12.63 -0.47
N LEU A 58 18.94 -13.19 -1.35
CA LEU A 58 18.46 -14.57 -1.29
C LEU A 58 18.79 -15.29 -2.60
N PRO A 59 19.06 -16.60 -2.59
CA PRO A 59 19.30 -17.39 -3.81
C PRO A 59 18.00 -17.69 -4.56
N VAL A 60 17.23 -16.65 -4.89
CA VAL A 60 15.98 -16.70 -5.66
C VAL A 60 16.05 -15.72 -6.83
N LEU A 61 15.39 -16.05 -7.94
CA LEU A 61 15.52 -15.29 -9.19
C LEU A 61 14.30 -14.42 -9.51
N THR A 62 13.19 -14.62 -8.81
CA THR A 62 11.91 -13.96 -9.07
C THR A 62 11.34 -13.34 -7.80
N GLU A 63 10.27 -12.56 -7.93
CA GLU A 63 9.54 -12.06 -6.77
C GLU A 63 9.14 -13.22 -5.85
N THR A 64 9.36 -13.04 -4.55
CA THR A 64 9.20 -14.11 -3.56
C THR A 64 8.65 -13.53 -2.27
N ALA A 65 7.52 -14.04 -1.81
CA ALA A 65 7.02 -13.78 -0.46
C ALA A 65 7.95 -14.43 0.56
N ILE A 66 8.34 -13.70 1.61
CA ILE A 66 9.29 -14.16 2.60
C ILE A 66 8.75 -14.02 4.02
N ASP A 67 9.17 -14.95 4.89
CA ASP A 67 9.07 -14.74 6.33
C ASP A 67 10.22 -13.84 6.82
N ALA A 68 9.96 -12.54 6.83
CA ALA A 68 10.94 -11.55 7.25
C ALA A 68 11.38 -11.73 8.72
N ARG A 69 10.52 -12.28 9.59
CA ARG A 69 10.89 -12.52 11.01
C ARG A 69 11.87 -13.66 11.12
N ALA A 70 11.59 -14.78 10.45
CA ALA A 70 12.49 -15.93 10.44
C ALA A 70 13.86 -15.59 9.82
N LEU A 71 13.89 -14.70 8.84
CA LEU A 71 15.12 -14.25 8.18
C LEU A 71 15.85 -13.11 8.91
N GLY A 72 15.29 -12.56 10.00
CA GLY A 72 15.90 -11.42 10.69
C GLY A 72 15.96 -10.14 9.84
N VAL A 73 14.96 -9.94 8.98
CA VAL A 73 14.88 -8.83 8.02
C VAL A 73 13.94 -7.74 8.56
N ARG A 74 14.25 -6.48 8.22
CA ARG A 74 13.32 -5.35 8.41
C ARG A 74 12.95 -4.76 7.06
N PHE A 75 11.80 -4.10 6.99
CA PHE A 75 11.41 -3.33 5.82
C PHE A 75 11.64 -1.85 6.09
N GLU A 76 12.25 -1.16 5.13
CA GLU A 76 12.43 0.29 5.15
C GLU A 76 11.56 0.93 4.07
N SER A 77 10.47 1.57 4.51
CA SER A 77 9.57 2.39 3.68
C SER A 77 10.20 3.76 3.48
N ASN A 78 11.15 3.86 2.55
CA ASN A 78 11.75 5.13 2.16
C ASN A 78 12.36 5.00 0.76
N MET A 79 12.50 6.15 0.08
CA MET A 79 13.23 6.25 -1.18
C MET A 79 13.98 7.58 -1.29
N PRO A 80 15.01 7.66 -2.15
CA PRO A 80 15.63 8.94 -2.48
C PRO A 80 14.62 9.90 -3.12
N MET A 81 14.73 11.20 -2.82
CA MET A 81 13.88 12.25 -3.40
C MET A 81 13.85 12.23 -4.94
N LYS A 82 14.97 11.85 -5.59
CA LYS A 82 15.02 11.68 -7.05
C LYS A 82 13.99 10.64 -7.55
N GLN A 83 13.86 9.53 -6.84
CA GLN A 83 12.92 8.46 -7.18
C GLN A 83 11.48 8.85 -6.86
N HIS A 84 11.25 9.50 -5.72
CA HIS A 84 9.94 10.06 -5.38
C HIS A 84 9.44 11.04 -6.46
N ARG A 85 10.33 11.92 -6.95
CA ARG A 85 10.02 12.83 -8.08
C ARG A 85 9.73 12.08 -9.38
N SER A 86 10.47 11.03 -9.68
CA SER A 86 10.24 10.21 -10.88
C SER A 86 8.86 9.55 -10.87
N PHE A 87 8.42 9.03 -9.72
CA PHE A 87 7.07 8.48 -9.58
C PHE A 87 5.99 9.56 -9.72
N ASN A 88 6.20 10.73 -9.13
CA ASN A 88 5.27 11.87 -9.28
C ASN A 88 5.09 12.23 -10.77
N GLN A 89 6.19 12.31 -11.54
CA GLN A 89 6.13 12.58 -12.98
C GLN A 89 5.33 11.52 -13.73
N LEU A 90 5.63 10.23 -13.50
CA LEU A 90 4.91 9.11 -14.12
C LEU A 90 3.40 9.16 -13.83
N LEU A 91 3.01 9.40 -12.57
CA LEU A 91 1.61 9.45 -12.18
C LEU A 91 0.88 10.68 -12.72
N ASN A 92 1.55 11.84 -12.82
CA ASN A 92 0.99 13.02 -13.46
C ASN A 92 0.79 12.83 -14.97
N GLU A 93 1.71 12.15 -15.65
CA GLU A 93 1.55 11.78 -17.06
C GLU A 93 0.33 10.87 -17.26
N LEU A 94 0.09 9.93 -16.33
CA LEU A 94 -1.09 9.07 -16.35
C LEU A 94 -2.40 9.85 -16.15
N VAL A 95 -2.41 10.85 -15.26
CA VAL A 95 -3.55 11.77 -15.08
C VAL A 95 -3.82 12.55 -16.36
N HIS A 96 -2.76 13.09 -17.00
CA HIS A 96 -2.90 13.83 -18.24
C HIS A 96 -3.45 12.94 -19.37
N TYR A 97 -2.88 11.74 -19.54
CA TYR A 97 -3.30 10.76 -20.55
C TYR A 97 -4.77 10.34 -20.38
N SER A 98 -5.21 10.13 -19.14
CA SER A 98 -6.58 9.67 -18.84
C SER A 98 -7.63 10.79 -18.79
N SER A 99 -7.24 12.06 -18.94
CA SER A 99 -8.13 13.23 -18.79
C SER A 99 -9.33 13.26 -19.74
N GLY A 100 -9.18 12.69 -20.95
CA GLY A 100 -10.24 12.56 -21.95
C GLY A 100 -11.05 11.24 -21.88
N MET A 101 -10.75 10.37 -20.92
CA MET A 101 -11.44 9.09 -20.78
C MET A 101 -12.66 9.20 -19.86
N GLU A 102 -13.66 8.34 -20.11
CA GLU A 102 -14.84 8.24 -19.25
C GLU A 102 -14.53 7.66 -17.87
N GLY A 103 -15.41 7.94 -16.91
CA GLY A 103 -15.17 7.86 -15.45
C GLY A 103 -14.39 6.63 -14.96
N ALA A 104 -14.71 5.42 -15.41
CA ALA A 104 -14.07 4.19 -14.94
C ALA A 104 -12.59 4.03 -15.36
N ARG A 105 -12.12 4.82 -16.34
CA ARG A 105 -10.73 4.81 -16.84
C ARG A 105 -9.98 6.09 -16.52
N ARG A 106 -10.64 7.06 -15.88
CA ARG A 106 -10.06 8.35 -15.54
C ARG A 106 -9.31 8.27 -14.22
N VAL A 107 -8.06 8.72 -14.22
CA VAL A 107 -7.28 8.87 -13.00
C VAL A 107 -7.55 10.24 -12.39
N PHE A 108 -7.89 10.24 -11.10
CA PHE A 108 -8.12 11.45 -10.31
C PHE A 108 -6.87 11.80 -9.51
N TYR A 109 -6.63 13.09 -9.32
CA TYR A 109 -5.51 13.63 -8.57
C TYR A 109 -5.99 14.55 -7.44
N LYS A 110 -5.33 14.46 -6.28
CA LYS A 110 -5.54 15.34 -5.14
C LYS A 110 -4.22 15.58 -4.42
N HIS A 111 -3.98 16.82 -3.99
CA HIS A 111 -2.82 17.19 -3.18
C HIS A 111 -3.31 17.64 -1.80
N VAL A 112 -2.79 17.03 -0.73
CA VAL A 112 -3.21 17.29 0.65
C VAL A 112 -1.99 17.52 1.54
N HIS A 113 -2.09 18.51 2.41
CA HIS A 113 -1.12 18.72 3.49
C HIS A 113 -1.81 18.42 4.81
N GLU A 114 -1.28 17.47 5.55
CA GLU A 114 -1.88 16.94 6.77
C GLU A 114 -0.90 16.99 7.93
N THR A 115 -1.42 17.23 9.13
CA THR A 115 -0.67 17.09 10.38
C THR A 115 -1.29 15.93 11.15
N ASP A 116 -0.49 14.90 11.39
CA ASP A 116 -0.86 13.79 12.26
C ASP A 116 -0.33 14.08 13.67
N SER A 117 -1.20 14.07 14.68
CA SER A 117 -0.83 14.09 16.09
C SER A 117 -1.26 12.79 16.77
N PHE A 118 -0.40 12.26 17.63
CA PHE A 118 -0.58 10.97 18.29
C PHE A 118 -0.77 11.16 19.78
N HIS A 119 -1.77 10.50 20.35
CA HIS A 119 -2.20 10.67 21.73
C HIS A 119 -2.34 9.30 22.39
N ASP A 120 -1.81 9.16 23.60
CA ASP A 120 -2.01 7.98 24.44
C ASP A 120 -3.12 8.28 25.44
N GLU A 121 -4.26 7.62 25.28
CA GLU A 121 -5.46 7.85 26.08
C GLU A 121 -5.91 6.58 26.81
N VAL A 122 -6.71 6.77 27.85
CA VAL A 122 -7.39 5.67 28.56
C VAL A 122 -8.89 5.82 28.34
N LEU A 123 -9.49 4.84 27.69
CA LEU A 123 -10.93 4.82 27.44
C LEU A 123 -11.71 4.66 28.75
N PRO A 124 -13.01 5.03 28.77
CA PRO A 124 -13.87 4.79 29.95
C PRO A 124 -13.93 3.32 30.39
N THR A 125 -13.61 2.39 29.48
CA THR A 125 -13.49 0.94 29.75
C THR A 125 -12.22 0.58 30.54
N GLY A 126 -11.28 1.51 30.71
CA GLY A 126 -9.95 1.28 31.29
C GLY A 126 -8.90 0.82 30.27
N GLU A 127 -9.26 0.67 29.00
CA GLU A 127 -8.34 0.26 27.94
C GLU A 127 -7.44 1.42 27.49
N HIS A 128 -6.14 1.15 27.37
CA HIS A 128 -5.20 2.10 26.79
C HIS A 128 -5.30 2.09 25.27
N VAL A 129 -5.42 3.26 24.65
CA VAL A 129 -5.52 3.42 23.20
C VAL A 129 -4.50 4.44 22.69
N HIS A 130 -3.89 4.12 21.56
CA HIS A 130 -3.04 5.04 20.82
C HIS A 130 -3.83 5.65 19.66
N LEU A 131 -4.21 6.92 19.80
CA LEU A 131 -5.02 7.65 18.83
C LEU A 131 -4.14 8.41 17.84
N ARG A 132 -4.46 8.32 16.56
CA ARG A 132 -4.00 9.24 15.52
C ARG A 132 -5.10 10.24 15.23
N VAL A 133 -4.78 11.53 15.34
CA VAL A 133 -5.64 12.65 14.95
C VAL A 133 -5.01 13.35 13.74
N THR A 134 -5.69 13.31 12.61
CA THR A 134 -5.28 13.92 11.35
C THR A 134 -6.02 15.22 11.12
N ARG A 135 -5.28 16.31 10.99
CA ARG A 135 -5.80 17.66 10.71
C ARG A 135 -5.32 18.16 9.36
N ASP A 136 -6.13 19.00 8.72
CA ASP A 136 -5.65 19.80 7.60
C ASP A 136 -4.64 20.84 8.11
N SER A 137 -3.43 20.87 7.54
CA SER A 137 -2.33 21.69 8.08
C SER A 137 -2.61 23.20 8.00
N LYS A 138 -3.47 23.65 7.09
CA LYS A 138 -3.77 25.08 6.91
C LYS A 138 -4.86 25.55 7.87
N THR A 139 -5.95 24.81 7.94
CA THR A 139 -7.15 25.17 8.70
C THR A 139 -7.11 24.64 10.14
N GLN A 140 -6.22 23.68 10.42
CA GLN A 140 -6.13 22.97 11.70
C GLN A 140 -7.41 22.21 12.10
N GLN A 141 -8.36 22.07 11.17
CA GLN A 141 -9.59 21.32 11.37
C GLN A 141 -9.31 19.82 11.28
N ILE A 142 -9.95 19.04 12.17
CA ILE A 142 -9.91 17.57 12.11
C ILE A 142 -10.59 17.14 10.81
N LYS A 143 -9.93 16.27 10.03
CA LYS A 143 -10.54 15.74 8.81
C LYS A 143 -11.72 14.81 9.15
N PRO A 144 -12.75 14.72 8.31
CA PRO A 144 -13.79 13.71 8.46
C PRO A 144 -13.16 12.31 8.54
N GLY A 145 -13.48 11.55 9.60
CA GLY A 145 -12.86 10.24 9.86
C GLY A 145 -11.38 10.29 10.28
N GLY A 146 -10.83 11.48 10.57
CA GLY A 146 -9.42 11.68 10.87
C GLY A 146 -8.99 11.31 12.28
N VAL A 147 -9.86 10.74 13.11
CA VAL A 147 -9.50 10.28 14.47
C VAL A 147 -9.68 8.76 14.52
N VAL A 148 -8.56 8.04 14.61
CA VAL A 148 -8.56 6.58 14.53
C VAL A 148 -7.60 5.95 15.53
N ALA A 149 -7.92 4.74 15.97
CA ALA A 149 -6.98 3.83 16.60
C ALA A 149 -6.49 2.83 15.54
N LYS A 150 -5.26 3.02 15.05
CA LYS A 150 -4.66 2.12 14.06
C LYS A 150 -3.97 0.95 14.75
N LYS A 151 -4.33 -0.27 14.36
CA LYS A 151 -3.68 -1.50 14.85
C LYS A 151 -3.18 -2.34 13.67
N ARG A 152 -1.88 -2.61 13.65
CA ARG A 152 -1.27 -3.52 12.66
C ARG A 152 -1.72 -4.96 12.95
N ILE A 153 -2.25 -5.64 11.95
CA ILE A 153 -2.68 -7.04 12.03
C ILE A 153 -1.57 -7.96 11.55
N ASP A 154 -1.09 -7.79 10.32
CA ASP A 154 0.00 -8.59 9.76
C ASP A 154 0.73 -7.87 8.61
N ASP A 155 1.92 -8.35 8.28
CA ASP A 155 2.78 -7.86 7.19
C ASP A 155 3.28 -9.00 6.32
N LEU A 156 2.97 -8.96 5.03
CA LEU A 156 3.56 -9.83 4.02
C LEU A 156 4.68 -9.08 3.29
N ASN A 157 5.91 -9.55 3.45
CA ASN A 157 7.08 -8.95 2.81
C ASN A 157 7.42 -9.72 1.54
N VAL A 158 7.65 -9.00 0.44
CA VAL A 158 7.95 -9.58 -0.87
C VAL A 158 9.29 -9.06 -1.36
N PHE A 159 10.24 -9.98 -1.50
CA PHE A 159 11.56 -9.70 -2.04
C PHE A 159 11.54 -9.73 -3.58
N CYS A 160 12.11 -8.71 -4.21
CA CYS A 160 12.13 -8.56 -5.67
C CYS A 160 13.58 -8.47 -6.18
N PRO A 161 14.27 -9.60 -6.44
CA PRO A 161 15.69 -9.61 -6.78
C PRO A 161 16.03 -8.88 -8.09
N MET A 162 15.08 -8.83 -9.04
CA MET A 162 15.25 -8.16 -10.34
C MET A 162 14.80 -6.69 -10.36
N ARG A 163 14.52 -6.11 -9.20
CA ARG A 163 14.02 -4.73 -9.04
C ARG A 163 14.87 -3.96 -8.04
N MET A 164 14.83 -2.64 -8.11
CA MET A 164 15.52 -1.77 -7.14
C MET A 164 14.82 -1.77 -5.78
N TYR A 165 13.50 -1.92 -5.78
CA TYR A 165 12.67 -1.95 -4.58
C TYR A 165 12.03 -3.32 -4.39
N ASP A 166 11.80 -3.61 -3.12
CA ASP A 166 10.94 -4.65 -2.60
C ASP A 166 9.58 -4.02 -2.24
N PHE A 167 8.61 -4.82 -1.81
CA PHE A 167 7.37 -4.27 -1.29
C PHE A 167 6.85 -5.05 -0.09
N ARG A 168 5.97 -4.39 0.67
CA ARG A 168 5.27 -4.98 1.81
C ARG A 168 3.78 -4.73 1.66
N ILE A 169 2.98 -5.79 1.73
CA ILE A 169 1.53 -5.68 1.90
C ILE A 169 1.25 -5.69 3.40
N SER A 170 0.58 -4.66 3.89
CA SER A 170 0.22 -4.49 5.30
C SER A 170 -1.28 -4.57 5.45
N ILE A 171 -1.75 -5.27 6.48
CA ILE A 171 -3.14 -5.27 6.92
C ILE A 171 -3.21 -4.58 8.26
N SER A 172 -4.06 -3.56 8.37
CA SER A 172 -4.34 -2.88 9.63
C SER A 172 -5.84 -2.75 9.86
N THR A 173 -6.25 -2.50 11.10
CA THR A 173 -7.58 -1.94 11.38
C THR A 173 -7.44 -0.46 11.73
N GLU A 174 -8.28 0.40 11.15
CA GLU A 174 -8.36 1.82 11.50
C GLU A 174 -9.71 2.12 12.16
N THR A 175 -9.85 1.74 13.43
CA THR A 175 -11.10 1.91 14.17
C THR A 175 -11.38 3.40 14.40
N PRO A 176 -12.54 3.93 13.97
CA PRO A 176 -12.91 5.32 14.23
C PRO A 176 -13.07 5.58 15.74
N MET A 177 -12.53 6.69 16.21
CA MET A 177 -12.53 7.06 17.63
C MET A 177 -13.05 8.49 17.83
N PRO A 178 -13.63 8.82 19.01
CA PRO A 178 -13.91 10.21 19.35
C PRO A 178 -12.61 11.01 19.45
N PRO A 179 -12.65 12.34 19.22
CA PRO A 179 -11.50 13.20 19.46
C PRO A 179 -10.98 13.06 20.89
N PRO A 180 -9.65 13.18 21.11
CA PRO A 180 -9.10 13.16 22.47
C PRO A 180 -9.62 14.37 23.27
N PRO A 181 -9.56 14.32 24.61
CA PRO A 181 -9.90 15.46 25.46
C PRO A 181 -9.15 16.73 25.07
N GLU A 182 -9.74 17.92 25.25
CA GLU A 182 -9.13 19.20 24.85
C GLU A 182 -7.76 19.47 25.50
N ASN A 183 -7.53 18.91 26.69
CA ASN A 183 -6.28 19.02 27.44
C ASN A 183 -5.27 17.90 27.11
N SER A 184 -5.59 17.01 26.17
CA SER A 184 -4.68 15.94 25.74
C SER A 184 -3.47 16.54 25.01
N VAL A 185 -2.28 16.12 25.44
CA VAL A 185 -1.01 16.54 24.85
C VAL A 185 -0.53 15.45 23.91
N PRO A 186 -0.24 15.75 22.63
CA PRO A 186 0.26 14.74 21.72
C PRO A 186 1.65 14.27 22.14
N THR A 187 1.86 12.95 22.13
CA THR A 187 3.16 12.33 22.40
C THR A 187 4.09 12.42 21.20
N PHE A 188 3.52 12.51 20.00
CA PHE A 188 4.24 12.67 18.75
C PHE A 188 3.41 13.45 17.74
N VAL A 189 4.07 14.23 16.89
CA VAL A 189 3.44 14.97 15.79
C VAL A 189 4.30 14.78 14.55
N ARG A 190 3.69 14.71 13.37
CA ARG A 190 4.41 14.76 12.09
C ARG A 190 3.59 15.51 11.06
N GLU A 191 4.28 16.08 10.08
CA GLU A 191 3.66 16.71 8.93
C GLU A 191 3.77 15.80 7.70
N LYS A 192 2.75 15.82 6.87
CA LYS A 192 2.64 15.00 5.66
C LYS A 192 2.26 15.89 4.49
N ASP A 193 3.06 15.83 3.44
CA ASP A 193 2.73 16.35 2.13
C ASP A 193 2.41 15.16 1.21
N ARG A 194 1.15 15.02 0.80
CA ARG A 194 0.63 13.84 0.10
C ARG A 194 0.03 14.18 -1.26
N LEU A 195 0.57 13.54 -2.30
CA LEU A 195 0.05 13.51 -3.66
C LEU A 195 -0.71 12.19 -3.84
N SER A 196 -2.03 12.27 -3.94
CA SER A 196 -2.93 11.12 -4.06
C SER A 196 -3.46 11.00 -5.48
N TYR A 197 -3.30 9.81 -6.06
CA TYR A 197 -3.81 9.43 -7.37
C TYR A 197 -4.80 8.31 -7.19
N SER A 198 -5.94 8.32 -7.87
CA SER A 198 -6.89 7.22 -7.73
C SER A 198 -7.59 6.85 -9.02
N LEU A 199 -7.79 5.55 -9.18
CA LEU A 199 -8.48 4.93 -10.30
C LEU A 199 -9.29 3.76 -9.75
N GLN A 200 -10.62 3.79 -9.96
CA GLN A 200 -11.53 2.78 -9.40
C GLN A 200 -11.34 2.66 -7.87
N ASP A 201 -11.21 1.43 -7.37
CA ASP A 201 -11.05 1.10 -5.95
C ASP A 201 -9.61 1.21 -5.44
N PHE A 202 -8.69 1.76 -6.25
CA PHE A 202 -7.28 1.90 -5.89
C PHE A 202 -6.88 3.35 -5.69
N GLN A 203 -6.04 3.57 -4.69
CA GLN A 203 -5.35 4.83 -4.45
C GLN A 203 -3.84 4.59 -4.44
N VAL A 204 -3.09 5.49 -5.07
CA VAL A 204 -1.63 5.53 -5.02
C VAL A 204 -1.26 6.84 -4.36
N ASP A 205 -0.60 6.77 -3.21
CA ASP A 205 -0.17 7.94 -2.47
C ASP A 205 1.36 8.06 -2.48
N LEU A 206 1.84 9.22 -2.93
CA LEU A 206 3.22 9.67 -2.75
C LEU A 206 3.25 10.64 -1.58
N THR A 207 3.93 10.27 -0.51
CA THR A 207 3.91 11.02 0.74
C THR A 207 5.33 11.42 1.15
N GLN A 208 5.54 12.71 1.40
CA GLN A 208 6.70 13.20 2.15
C GLN A 208 6.30 13.38 3.60
N VAL A 209 7.00 12.68 4.49
CA VAL A 209 6.77 12.74 5.94
C VAL A 209 7.91 13.54 6.58
N MET A 210 7.55 14.64 7.21
CA MET A 210 8.47 15.51 7.95
C MET A 210 8.32 15.22 9.44
N LEU A 211 9.41 14.76 10.06
CA LEU A 211 9.46 14.46 11.48
C LEU A 211 9.96 15.68 12.26
N PRO A 212 9.44 15.93 13.48
CA PRO A 212 9.93 16.99 14.34
C PRO A 212 11.45 16.86 14.55
N HIS A 213 12.17 17.98 14.49
CA HIS A 213 13.63 18.04 14.67
C HIS A 213 14.44 17.31 13.58
N ARG A 214 13.80 16.81 12.51
CA ARG A 214 14.45 16.22 11.32
C ARG A 214 13.79 16.70 10.01
N GLU A 215 13.35 17.95 9.99
CA GLU A 215 12.64 18.55 8.87
C GLU A 215 13.46 18.55 7.56
N GLN A 216 14.79 18.59 7.66
CA GLN A 216 15.68 18.57 6.50
C GLN A 216 15.87 17.17 5.88
N GLU A 217 15.40 16.12 6.55
CA GLU A 217 15.54 14.73 6.11
C GLU A 217 14.16 14.06 6.00
N PRO A 218 13.29 14.52 5.08
CA PRO A 218 11.97 13.93 4.91
C PRO A 218 12.07 12.48 4.46
N ILE A 219 11.18 11.65 5.00
CA ILE A 219 10.96 10.28 4.52
C ILE A 219 10.05 10.36 3.30
N HIS A 220 10.40 9.66 2.23
CA HIS A 220 9.63 9.62 1.00
C HIS A 220 9.00 8.24 0.84
N GLU A 221 7.67 8.18 0.91
CA GLU A 221 6.90 6.94 0.86
C GLU A 221 6.07 6.86 -0.43
N LEU A 222 5.84 5.64 -0.89
CA LEU A 222 4.92 5.33 -1.98
C LEU A 222 4.08 4.13 -1.56
N GLU A 223 2.77 4.31 -1.51
CA GLU A 223 1.80 3.29 -1.08
C GLU A 223 0.69 3.13 -2.11
N VAL A 224 0.16 1.91 -2.24
CA VAL A 224 -1.01 1.57 -3.04
C VAL A 224 -2.05 0.95 -2.11
N GLU A 225 -3.23 1.54 -2.02
CA GLU A 225 -4.30 1.16 -1.10
C GLU A 225 -5.54 0.66 -1.87
N ILE A 226 -6.24 -0.32 -1.28
CA ILE A 226 -7.59 -0.71 -1.68
C ILE A 226 -8.60 0.08 -0.83
N LYS A 227 -9.33 1.02 -1.43
CA LYS A 227 -10.20 1.98 -0.72
C LYS A 227 -11.36 1.36 0.07
N GLN A 228 -11.88 0.22 -0.40
CA GLN A 228 -13.06 -0.45 0.15
C GLN A 228 -12.72 -1.85 0.67
N ALA A 229 -11.54 -1.99 1.29
CA ALA A 229 -11.02 -3.29 1.75
C ALA A 229 -11.97 -4.01 2.72
N ASP A 230 -12.62 -3.29 3.64
CA ASP A 230 -13.57 -3.86 4.60
C ASP A 230 -14.77 -4.54 3.90
N GLU A 231 -15.41 -3.85 2.96
CA GLU A 231 -16.54 -4.39 2.20
C GLU A 231 -16.12 -5.56 1.31
N LEU A 232 -14.97 -5.42 0.63
CA LEU A 232 -14.40 -6.44 -0.24
C LEU A 232 -14.14 -7.75 0.53
N VAL A 233 -13.51 -7.65 1.70
CA VAL A 233 -13.20 -8.80 2.55
C VAL A 233 -14.48 -9.47 3.05
N ARG A 234 -15.47 -8.70 3.51
CA ARG A 234 -16.77 -9.24 3.95
C ARG A 234 -17.46 -10.02 2.84
N TRP A 235 -17.43 -9.47 1.61
CA TRP A 235 -18.02 -10.13 0.45
C TRP A 235 -17.28 -11.41 0.06
N ALA A 236 -15.94 -11.42 0.14
CA ALA A 236 -15.11 -12.60 -0.10
C ALA A 236 -15.39 -13.71 0.93
N GLN A 237 -15.50 -13.36 2.22
CA GLN A 237 -15.84 -14.30 3.29
C GLN A 237 -17.23 -14.91 3.08
N TYR A 238 -18.23 -14.10 2.72
CA TYR A 238 -19.56 -14.59 2.39
C TYR A 238 -19.51 -15.59 1.21
N THR A 239 -18.84 -15.20 0.13
CA THR A 239 -18.72 -16.00 -1.10
C THR A 239 -18.10 -17.36 -0.80
N ARG A 240 -16.97 -17.40 -0.08
CA ARG A 240 -16.30 -18.66 0.26
C ARG A 240 -17.07 -19.56 1.23
N ASN A 241 -17.82 -18.97 2.16
CA ASN A 241 -18.68 -19.75 3.05
C ASN A 241 -19.89 -20.34 2.32
N SER A 242 -20.28 -19.75 1.18
CA SER A 242 -21.42 -20.18 0.38
C SER A 242 -21.07 -21.08 -0.81
N SER A 243 -19.80 -21.12 -1.24
CA SER A 243 -19.35 -21.91 -2.38
C SER A 243 -18.99 -23.34 -1.97
N GLU A 244 -19.44 -24.32 -2.77
CA GLU A 244 -19.03 -25.72 -2.64
C GLU A 244 -17.60 -25.98 -3.18
N THR A 245 -17.07 -25.06 -4.01
CA THR A 245 -15.75 -25.21 -4.64
C THR A 245 -14.80 -24.06 -4.23
N ARG A 246 -13.56 -24.43 -3.91
CA ARG A 246 -12.50 -23.48 -3.53
C ARG A 246 -11.71 -22.92 -4.71
N GLU A 247 -12.02 -23.35 -5.94
CA GLU A 247 -11.24 -23.05 -7.14
C GLU A 247 -11.79 -21.87 -7.96
N GLU A 248 -12.87 -21.23 -7.50
CA GLU A 248 -13.44 -20.08 -8.19
C GLU A 248 -12.73 -18.78 -7.79
N TRP A 249 -12.22 -18.08 -8.80
CA TRP A 249 -11.63 -16.75 -8.67
C TRP A 249 -12.71 -15.74 -8.23
N THR A 250 -12.55 -15.10 -7.07
CA THR A 250 -13.51 -14.13 -6.52
C THR A 250 -13.08 -12.68 -6.81
N GLN A 251 -13.92 -11.70 -6.48
CA GLN A 251 -13.51 -10.29 -6.61
C GLN A 251 -12.32 -9.94 -5.71
N LEU A 252 -12.08 -10.67 -4.61
CA LEU A 252 -10.88 -10.44 -3.81
C LEU A 252 -9.62 -10.78 -4.61
N GLU A 253 -9.59 -11.93 -5.28
CA GLU A 253 -8.47 -12.31 -6.15
C GLU A 253 -8.29 -11.29 -7.30
N ASP A 254 -9.37 -10.76 -7.88
CA ASP A 254 -9.30 -9.66 -8.86
C ASP A 254 -8.63 -8.41 -8.29
N HIS A 255 -9.07 -7.95 -7.11
CA HIS A 255 -8.52 -6.75 -6.48
C HIS A 255 -7.06 -6.93 -6.06
N VAL A 256 -6.72 -8.12 -5.55
CA VAL A 256 -5.34 -8.49 -5.20
C VAL A 256 -4.47 -8.52 -6.44
N LEU A 257 -4.94 -9.10 -7.54
CA LEU A 257 -4.21 -9.11 -8.80
C LEU A 257 -3.97 -7.67 -9.32
N VAL A 258 -4.96 -6.78 -9.23
CA VAL A 258 -4.80 -5.37 -9.62
C VAL A 258 -3.85 -4.63 -8.68
N LEU A 259 -3.92 -4.83 -7.36
CA LEU A 259 -2.98 -4.30 -6.38
C LEU A 259 -1.54 -4.72 -6.73
N LEU A 260 -1.34 -6.02 -6.98
CA LEU A 260 -0.05 -6.59 -7.36
C LEU A 260 0.44 -6.04 -8.68
N ASN A 261 -0.42 -5.89 -9.69
CA ASN A 261 -0.04 -5.31 -10.97
C ASN A 261 0.35 -3.84 -10.83
N ASN A 262 -0.38 -3.05 -10.04
CA ASN A 262 -0.05 -1.66 -9.77
C ASN A 262 1.32 -1.53 -9.10
N ILE A 263 1.58 -2.27 -8.02
CA ILE A 263 2.88 -2.22 -7.33
C ILE A 263 4.02 -2.74 -8.21
N ARG A 264 3.81 -3.84 -8.96
CA ARG A 264 4.80 -4.41 -9.89
C ARG A 264 5.15 -3.42 -11.01
N LEU A 265 4.17 -2.70 -11.56
CA LEU A 265 4.38 -1.69 -12.59
C LEU A 265 5.12 -0.47 -12.02
N LEU A 266 4.77 0.00 -10.82
CA LEU A 266 5.49 1.08 -10.15
C LEU A 266 6.96 0.70 -9.95
N ILE A 267 7.27 -0.41 -9.28
CA ILE A 267 8.66 -0.79 -8.99
C ILE A 267 9.47 -1.16 -10.25
N ARG A 268 8.81 -1.57 -11.35
CA ARG A 268 9.47 -1.79 -12.64
C ARG A 268 9.91 -0.47 -13.27
N ASN A 269 9.08 0.57 -13.15
CA ASN A 269 9.39 1.92 -13.61
C ASN A 269 10.28 2.73 -12.65
N ALA A 270 10.74 2.12 -11.56
CA ALA A 270 11.76 2.70 -10.67
C ALA A 270 13.17 2.80 -11.31
N SER A 271 13.35 2.34 -12.55
CA SER A 271 14.67 2.13 -13.17
C SER A 271 15.21 3.38 -13.92
N TYR A 272 16.22 4.01 -13.30
CA TYR A 272 17.39 4.73 -13.86
C TYR A 272 17.25 5.68 -15.08
N GLN A 273 16.65 6.87 -14.91
CA GLN A 273 17.04 8.06 -15.72
C GLN A 273 18.43 8.59 -15.27
N GLY A 274 19.49 7.86 -15.60
CA GLY A 274 20.86 8.17 -15.18
C GLY A 274 21.97 7.66 -16.11
N ALA A 275 21.65 7.27 -17.34
CA ALA A 275 22.65 6.85 -18.34
C ALA A 275 22.46 7.54 -19.71
N ALA A 276 21.86 8.72 -19.74
CA ALA A 276 21.74 9.53 -20.95
C ALA A 276 21.86 11.01 -20.60
N GLN A 277 23.04 11.44 -20.14
CA GLN A 277 23.45 12.85 -20.21
C GLN A 277 24.96 13.12 -20.05
N ASP A 278 25.83 12.10 -20.07
CA ASP A 278 27.28 12.29 -20.21
C ASP A 278 27.80 11.44 -21.38
N ALA A 279 27.68 12.00 -22.59
CA ALA A 279 28.44 11.66 -23.78
C ALA A 279 28.52 12.90 -24.68
#